data_AF-A0A831PQA4-F1
#
_entry.id   AF-A0A831PQA4-F1
#
_cell.length_a   1.000
_cell.length_b   1.000
_cell.length_c   1.000
_cell.angle_alpha   90.00
_cell.angle_beta   90.00
_cell.angle_gamma   90.00
#
_symmetry.space_group_name_H-M   'P 1'
#
loop_
_entity.id
_entity.type
_entity.pdbx_description
1 polymer ?
#
loop_
_entity_poly.entity_id
_entity_poly.type
_entity_poly.pdbx_seq_one_letter_code
_entity_poly.pdbx_strand_id
1 'polypeptide(L)' 'VGLDLVFRLSALGVGSGGSDHASFAAVNVPFIYYMAGMPPDYHQPSDSVEKVSGELIAKISQHGFLTVYAFADR' A
#
# COMPACT_ATOMS: atom_id res chain seq x y z
N VAL A 1 14.25 4.27 -3.96
CA VAL A 1 13.63 3.62 -5.14
C VAL A 1 13.07 4.59 -6.19
N GLY A 2 13.24 5.92 -6.06
CA GLY A 2 12.73 6.87 -7.06
C GLY A 2 11.21 6.88 -7.19
N LEU A 3 10.51 6.81 -6.04
CA LEU A 3 9.06 6.80 -5.91
C LEU A 3 8.67 8.01 -5.06
N ASP A 4 7.75 8.84 -5.56
CA ASP A 4 7.18 9.93 -4.78
C ASP A 4 6.09 9.37 -3.87
N LEU A 5 6.27 9.55 -2.56
CA LEU A 5 5.40 8.98 -1.54
C LEU A 5 4.57 10.06 -0.87
N VAL A 6 3.26 9.82 -0.78
CA VAL A 6 2.36 10.59 0.08
C VAL A 6 2.13 9.79 1.35
N PHE A 7 2.68 10.27 2.47
CA PHE A 7 2.49 9.63 3.77
C PHE A 7 1.13 10.00 4.36
N ARG A 8 0.34 8.98 4.73
CA ARG A 8 -0.87 9.14 5.55
C ARG A 8 -0.65 8.47 6.90
N LEU A 9 -0.02 9.22 7.80
CA LEU A 9 0.22 8.75 9.17
C LEU A 9 -1.11 8.66 9.90
N SER A 10 -1.36 7.51 10.53
CA SER A 10 -2.53 7.25 11.36
C SER A 10 -2.06 6.89 12.76
N ALA A 11 -2.80 7.34 13.78
CA ALA A 11 -2.56 6.90 15.15
C ALA A 11 -2.82 5.39 15.30
N LEU A 12 -2.27 4.76 16.32
CA LEU A 12 -2.56 3.35 16.61
C LEU A 12 -4.06 3.15 16.83
N GLY A 13 -4.62 2.08 16.27
CA GLY A 13 -6.07 1.84 16.29
C GLY A 13 -6.86 2.60 15.22
N VAL A 14 -6.21 3.52 14.49
CA VAL A 14 -6.80 4.30 13.39
C VAL A 14 -6.32 3.73 12.06
N GLY A 15 -7.24 3.45 11.15
CA GLY A 15 -6.93 2.81 9.87
C GLY A 15 -8.09 1.98 9.33
N SER A 16 -9.32 2.49 9.41
CA SER A 16 -10.48 1.86 8.80
C SER A 16 -10.46 2.05 7.27
N GLY A 17 -11.09 1.13 6.53
CA GLY A 17 -11.12 1.20 5.08
C GLY A 17 -11.45 -0.15 4.44
N GLY A 18 -11.44 -0.19 3.11
CA GLY A 18 -11.81 -1.38 2.32
C GLY A 18 -10.66 -2.34 2.02
N SER A 19 -9.65 -2.46 2.89
CA SER A 19 -8.48 -3.31 2.67
C SER A 19 -8.08 -4.05 3.96
N ASP A 20 -7.30 -5.12 3.83
CA ASP A 20 -7.04 -6.07 4.92
C ASP A 20 -6.30 -5.48 6.13
N HIS A 21 -5.56 -4.38 5.94
CA HIS A 21 -4.88 -3.67 7.03
C HIS A 21 -5.84 -3.17 8.12
N ALA A 22 -7.12 -2.94 7.80
CA ALA A 22 -8.13 -2.51 8.75
C ALA A 22 -8.34 -3.52 9.89
N SER A 23 -8.14 -4.81 9.63
CA SER A 23 -8.23 -5.86 10.66
C SER A 23 -7.12 -5.74 11.71
N PHE A 24 -5.91 -5.36 11.30
CA PHE A 24 -4.79 -5.09 12.21
C PHE A 24 -5.03 -3.83 13.03
N ALA A 25 -5.53 -2.77 12.38
CA ALA A 25 -5.90 -1.53 13.05
C ALA A 25 -6.93 -1.78 14.16
N ALA A 26 -7.96 -2.59 13.90
CA ALA A 26 -9.04 -2.89 14.85
C ALA A 26 -8.58 -3.54 16.17
N VAL A 27 -7.40 -4.17 16.17
CA VAL A 27 -6.80 -4.81 17.35
C VAL A 27 -5.51 -4.14 17.79
N ASN A 28 -5.28 -2.89 17.40
CA ASN A 28 -4.10 -2.09 17.75
C ASN A 28 -2.77 -2.74 17.36
N VAL A 29 -2.74 -3.47 16.24
CA VAL A 29 -1.49 -3.96 15.64
C VAL A 29 -1.02 -2.94 14.60
N PRO A 30 0.23 -2.45 14.68
CA PRO A 30 0.80 -1.54 13.69
C PRO A 30 0.79 -2.15 12.29
N PHE A 31 0.52 -1.32 11.27
CA PHE A 31 0.49 -1.74 9.87
C PHE A 31 1.14 -0.70 8.96
N ILE A 32 1.53 -1.15 7.77
CA ILE A 32 1.88 -0.29 6.62
C ILE A 32 1.01 -0.75 5.47
N TYR A 33 0.38 0.21 4.77
CA TYR A 33 -0.46 -0.05 3.61
C TYR A 33 0.05 0.75 2.41
N TYR A 34 0.22 0.07 1.27
CA TYR A 34 0.64 0.66 0.01
C TYR A 34 -0.52 0.71 -0.97
N MET A 35 -0.69 1.84 -1.64
CA MET A 35 -1.77 2.06 -2.60
C MET A 35 -1.27 2.90 -3.76
N ALA A 36 -1.49 2.43 -4.99
CA ALA A 36 -1.12 3.14 -6.20
C ALA A 36 -2.13 4.23 -6.63
N GLY A 37 -3.32 4.25 -6.00
CA GLY A 37 -4.40 5.21 -6.26
C GLY A 37 -5.78 4.54 -6.29
N MET A 38 -6.82 5.34 -6.52
CA MET A 38 -8.18 4.87 -6.88
C MET A 38 -8.50 5.40 -8.29
N PRO A 39 -8.13 4.67 -9.36
CA PRO A 39 -8.47 5.09 -10.71
C PRO A 39 -10.00 5.04 -10.94
N PRO A 40 -10.55 5.79 -11.91
CA PRO A 40 -11.97 5.75 -12.25
C PRO A 40 -12.49 4.36 -12.64
N ASP A 41 -11.59 3.51 -13.12
CA ASP A 41 -11.89 2.13 -13.52
C ASP A 41 -12.00 1.15 -12.36
N TYR A 42 -11.67 1.55 -11.14
CA TYR A 42 -11.80 0.68 -9.98
C TYR A 42 -13.23 0.12 -9.85
N HIS A 43 -13.34 -1.20 -9.64
CA HIS A 43 -14.61 -1.95 -9.66
C HIS A 43 -15.39 -1.90 -10.99
N GLN A 44 -14.76 -1.51 -12.10
CA GLN A 44 -15.37 -1.55 -13.43
C GLN A 44 -14.78 -2.69 -14.26
N PRO A 45 -15.53 -3.23 -15.25
CA PRO A 45 -14.99 -4.21 -16.20
C PRO A 45 -13.78 -3.72 -17.00
N SER A 46 -13.57 -2.40 -17.03
CA SER A 46 -12.44 -1.75 -17.68
C SER A 46 -11.17 -1.69 -16.82
N ASP A 47 -11.19 -2.19 -15.58
CA ASP A 47 -9.98 -2.38 -14.76
C ASP A 47 -9.13 -3.52 -15.35
N SER A 48 -8.13 -3.17 -16.16
CA SER A 48 -7.44 -4.10 -17.03
C SER A 48 -5.93 -3.85 -17.08
N VAL A 49 -5.18 -4.87 -17.53
CA VAL A 49 -3.70 -4.86 -17.53
C VAL A 49 -3.11 -3.73 -18.38
N GLU A 50 -3.82 -3.27 -19.40
CA GLU A 50 -3.41 -2.16 -20.27
C GLU A 50 -3.25 -0.83 -19.51
N LYS A 51 -3.85 -0.71 -18.32
CA LYS A 51 -3.77 0.47 -17.45
C LYS A 51 -2.73 0.33 -16.34
N VAL A 52 -2.05 -0.81 -16.27
CA VAL A 52 -1.08 -1.13 -15.22
C VAL A 52 0.32 -0.68 -15.64
N SER A 53 1.05 -0.05 -14.73
CA SER A 53 2.49 0.24 -14.91
C SER A 53 3.33 -0.82 -14.21
N GLY A 54 4.05 -1.64 -15.00
CA GLY A 54 5.00 -2.61 -14.46
C GLY A 54 6.16 -1.96 -13.69
N GLU A 55 6.59 -0.77 -14.12
CA GLU A 55 7.62 0.00 -13.41
C GLU A 55 7.14 0.44 -12.03
N LEU A 56 5.89 0.91 -11.92
CA LEU A 56 5.31 1.33 -10.65
C LEU A 56 5.17 0.13 -9.70
N ILE A 57 4.71 -1.02 -10.19
CA ILE A 57 4.67 -2.26 -9.42
C ILE A 57 6.06 -2.59 -8.88
N ALA A 58 7.08 -2.61 -9.75
CA ALA A 58 8.44 -2.94 -9.34
C ALA A 58 8.95 -1.99 -8.25
N LYS A 59 8.71 -0.68 -8.39
CA LYS A 59 9.12 0.33 -7.39
C LYS A 59 8.41 0.15 -6.05
N ILE A 60 7.09 -0.08 -6.05
CA ILE A 60 6.30 -0.33 -4.83
C ILE A 60 6.78 -1.62 -4.16
N SER A 61 6.96 -2.71 -4.91
CA SER A 61 7.44 -4.00 -4.39
C SER A 61 8.84 -3.89 -3.80
N GLN A 62 9.77 -3.22 -4.48
CA GLN A 62 11.12 -2.98 -3.95
C GLN A 62 11.09 -2.18 -2.66
N HIS A 63 10.25 -1.14 -2.60
CA HIS A 63 10.12 -0.32 -1.39
C HIS A 63 9.52 -1.11 -0.23
N GLY A 64 8.47 -1.90 -0.48
CA GLY A 64 7.88 -2.80 0.53
C GLY A 64 8.89 -3.82 1.05
N PHE A 65 9.64 -4.45 0.15
CA PHE A 65 10.72 -5.38 0.52
C PHE A 65 11.78 -4.71 1.41
N LEU A 66 12.32 -3.56 0.98
CA LEU A 66 13.35 -2.85 1.75
C LEU A 66 12.84 -2.37 3.10
N THR A 67 11.56 -2.00 3.20
CA THR A 67 10.94 -1.58 4.47
C THR A 67 10.85 -2.75 5.45
N VAL A 68 10.35 -3.89 5.00
CA VAL A 68 10.26 -5.10 5.83
C VAL A 68 11.65 -5.62 6.19
N TYR A 69 12.58 -5.63 5.23
CA TYR A 69 13.97 -6.02 5.46
C TYR A 69 14.61 -5.12 6.53
N ALA A 70 14.51 -3.80 6.41
CA ALA A 70 15.07 -2.86 7.38
C ALA A 70 14.40 -2.96 8.77
N PHE A 71 13.15 -3.42 8.86
CA PHE A 71 12.47 -3.70 10.12
C PHE A 71 12.95 -5.01 10.76
N ALA A 72 13.17 -6.06 9.96
CA ALA A 72 13.56 -7.38 10.43
C ALA A 72 15.08 -7.54 10.66
N ASP A 73 15.91 -6.77 9.95
CA ASP A 73 17.37 -6.77 10.06
C ASP A 73 17.87 -5.88 11.22
N ARG A 74 17.07 -5.74 12.27
CA ARG A 74 17.34 -5.00 13.51
C ARG A 74 16.90 -5.85 14.70
#